data_AF-R9H5L5-F1
#
_entry.id   AF-R9H5L5-F1
#
_cell.length_a   1.000
_cell.length_b   1.000
_cell.length_c   1.000
_cell.angle_alpha   90.00
_cell.angle_beta   90.00
_cell.angle_gamma   90.00
#
_symmetry.space_group_name_H-M   'P 1'
#
loop_
_entity.id
_entity.type
_entity.pdbx_description
1 polymer ?
#
loop_
_entity_poly.entity_id
_entity_poly.type
_entity_poly.pdbx_seq_one_letter_code
_entity_poly.pdbx_strand_id
1 'polypeptide(L)' 'MLQNQPYVLDCIAHGKAGHAARDEGDNPIYKSLNAIRWFQDYCFSRESSLLGPVKMNEIQVNAGLQHNVIPADYSSFST' A
#
# COMPACT_ATOMS: atom_id res chain seq x y z
N MET A 1 -23.54 14.41 13.19
CA MET A 1 -22.51 15.25 12.52
C MET A 1 -21.28 14.40 12.23
N LEU A 2 -21.24 13.70 11.09
CA LEU A 2 -20.06 12.98 10.58
C LEU A 2 -20.23 12.85 9.06
N GLN A 3 -19.86 13.86 8.26
CA GLN A 3 -19.88 13.75 6.78
C GLN A 3 -18.69 14.40 6.05
N ASN A 4 -17.62 14.84 6.74
CA ASN A 4 -16.46 15.47 6.10
C ASN A 4 -15.11 14.95 6.64
N GLN A 5 -14.92 13.63 6.72
CA GLN A 5 -13.59 13.05 6.97
C GLN A 5 -13.10 12.36 5.69
N PRO A 6 -11.79 12.45 5.37
CA PRO A 6 -11.23 11.68 4.27
C PRO A 6 -11.44 10.18 4.52
N TYR A 7 -11.63 9.43 3.45
CA TYR A 7 -11.61 7.97 3.55
C TYR A 7 -10.16 7.52 3.79
N VAL A 8 -9.99 6.53 4.66
CA VAL A 8 -8.70 5.91 4.93
C VAL A 8 -8.84 4.42 4.65
N LEU A 9 -7.92 3.89 3.86
CA LEU A 9 -7.83 2.50 3.44
C LEU A 9 -6.63 1.85 4.09
N ASP A 10 -6.88 0.90 4.99
CA ASP A 10 -5.85 0.07 5.61
C ASP A 10 -5.64 -1.18 4.75
N CYS A 11 -4.48 -1.27 4.11
CA CYS A 11 -4.15 -2.36 3.18
C CYS A 11 -3.10 -3.28 3.80
N ILE A 12 -3.26 -4.59 3.60
CA ILE A 12 -2.28 -5.61 4.01
C ILE A 12 -2.00 -6.52 2.82
N ALA A 13 -0.72 -6.66 2.48
CA ALA A 13 -0.24 -7.65 1.54
C ALA A 13 0.44 -8.79 2.31
N HIS A 14 -0.06 -10.00 2.11
CA HIS A 14 0.47 -11.20 2.75
C HIS A 14 1.56 -11.86 1.89
N GLY A 15 2.61 -12.30 2.58
CA GLY A 15 3.73 -13.04 2.04
C GLY A 15 4.07 -14.21 2.95
N LYS A 16 5.35 -14.59 2.96
CA LYS A 16 5.86 -15.68 3.79
C LYS A 16 7.26 -15.33 4.28
N ALA A 17 7.48 -15.43 5.58
CA ALA A 17 8.79 -15.22 6.16
C ALA A 17 9.83 -16.22 5.63
N GLY A 18 11.08 -15.77 5.54
CA GLY A 18 12.20 -16.57 5.05
C GLY A 18 13.54 -15.91 5.31
N HIS A 19 14.62 -16.67 5.20
CA HIS A 19 15.98 -16.10 5.29
C HIS A 19 16.34 -15.36 4.00
N ALA A 20 16.74 -14.08 4.10
CA ALA A 20 17.05 -13.25 2.93
C ALA A 20 18.21 -13.77 2.06
N ALA A 21 19.07 -14.64 2.60
CA ALA A 21 20.22 -15.22 1.89
C ALA A 21 19.94 -16.63 1.32
N ARG A 22 18.70 -17.10 1.38
CA ARG A 22 18.28 -18.41 0.86
C ARG A 22 17.12 -18.23 -0.11
N ASP A 23 16.83 -19.26 -0.89
CA ASP A 23 15.64 -19.33 -1.73
C ASP A 23 14.41 -19.74 -0.88
N GLU A 24 14.08 -18.90 0.10
CA GLU A 24 12.99 -19.09 1.05
C GLU A 24 12.05 -17.87 1.03
N GLY A 25 10.81 -18.06 1.47
CA GLY A 25 9.87 -16.97 1.66
C GLY A 25 9.15 -16.50 0.40
N ASP A 26 8.32 -15.49 0.58
CA ASP A 26 7.54 -14.84 -0.47
C ASP A 26 7.36 -13.38 -0.07
N ASN A 27 8.07 -12.46 -0.73
CA ASN A 27 8.26 -11.11 -0.23
C ASN A 27 7.03 -10.22 -0.52
N PRO A 28 6.25 -9.82 0.49
CA PRO A 28 5.04 -9.01 0.30
C PRO A 28 5.36 -7.59 -0.20
N ILE A 29 6.57 -7.06 0.05
CA ILE A 29 6.97 -5.73 -0.43
C ILE A 29 6.90 -5.68 -1.96
N TYR A 30 7.41 -6.72 -2.63
CA TYR A 30 7.40 -6.77 -4.10
C TYR A 30 5.98 -6.93 -4.65
N LYS A 31 5.11 -7.66 -3.95
CA LYS A 31 3.69 -7.77 -4.32
C LYS A 31 2.97 -6.42 -4.25
N SER A 32 3.31 -5.60 -3.24
CA SER A 32 2.68 -4.30 -3.01
C SER A 32 3.05 -3.23 -4.03
N LEU A 33 4.17 -3.38 -4.75
CA LEU A 33 4.65 -2.35 -5.68
C LEU A 33 3.59 -1.98 -6.75
N ASN A 34 2.86 -2.97 -7.27
CA ASN A 34 1.81 -2.72 -8.26
C ASN A 34 0.62 -1.96 -7.66
N ALA A 35 0.25 -2.25 -6.42
CA ALA A 35 -0.84 -1.57 -5.72
C ALA A 35 -0.47 -0.11 -5.41
N ILE A 36 0.75 0.13 -4.91
CA ILE A 36 1.27 1.49 -4.66
C ILE A 36 1.25 2.31 -5.95
N ARG A 37 1.73 1.71 -7.04
CA ARG A 37 1.71 2.38 -8.35
C ARG A 37 0.29 2.67 -8.83
N TRP A 38 -0.64 1.73 -8.61
CA TRP A 38 -2.04 1.95 -8.95
C TRP A 38 -2.63 3.14 -8.17
N PHE A 39 -2.36 3.24 -6.86
CA PHE A 39 -2.81 4.39 -6.07
C PHE A 39 -2.22 5.73 -6.56
N GLN A 40 -0.98 5.73 -7.07
CA GLN A 40 -0.33 6.93 -7.59
C GLN A 40 -0.84 7.34 -8.98
N ASP A 41 -1.03 6.37 -9.88
CA ASP A 41 -1.24 6.62 -11.31
C ASP A 41 -2.72 6.60 -11.71
N TYR A 42 -3.62 6.03 -10.90
CA TYR A 42 -5.02 5.84 -11.29
C TYR A 42 -5.83 7.14 -11.20
N CYS A 43 -6.38 7.55 -12.35
CA CYS A 43 -7.31 8.67 -12.44
C CYS A 43 -8.74 8.15 -12.61
N PHE A 44 -9.65 8.57 -11.73
CA PHE A 44 -11.07 8.27 -11.86
C PHE A 44 -11.66 8.98 -13.08
N SER A 45 -12.54 8.30 -13.80
CA SER A 45 -13.12 8.82 -15.05
C SER A 45 -14.08 10.01 -14.85
N ARG A 46 -14.51 10.27 -13.61
CA ARG A 46 -15.38 11.39 -13.26
C ARG A 46 -14.60 12.40 -12.45
N GLU A 47 -14.53 13.62 -12.96
CA GLU A 47 -13.86 14.74 -12.30
C GLU A 47 -14.88 15.82 -11.93
N SER A 48 -14.62 16.49 -10.81
CA SER A 48 -15.44 17.63 -10.37
C SER A 48 -14.94 18.91 -11.02
N SER A 49 -15.83 19.72 -11.59
CA SER A 49 -15.48 21.05 -12.12
C SER A 49 -15.03 22.02 -11.02
N LEU A 50 -15.44 21.79 -9.76
CA LEU A 50 -15.07 22.62 -8.61
C LEU A 50 -13.83 22.10 -7.89
N LEU A 51 -13.74 20.80 -7.68
CA LEU A 51 -12.71 20.17 -6.81
C LEU A 51 -11.59 19.47 -7.59
N GLY A 52 -11.76 19.29 -8.91
CA GLY A 52 -10.81 18.58 -9.76
C GLY A 52 -10.91 17.05 -9.62
N PRO A 53 -9.85 16.32 -9.99
CA PRO A 53 -9.80 14.86 -9.90
C PRO A 53 -9.68 14.40 -8.44
N VAL A 54 -10.20 13.21 -8.16
CA VAL A 54 -9.95 12.51 -6.88
C VAL A 54 -8.46 12.22 -6.78
N LYS A 55 -7.85 12.56 -5.65
CA LYS A 55 -6.46 12.23 -5.34
C LYS A 55 -6.42 11.05 -4.40
N MET A 56 -5.53 10.10 -4.69
CA MET A 56 -5.17 9.03 -3.78
C MET A 56 -3.69 9.18 -3.40
N ASN A 57 -3.36 8.98 -2.12
CA ASN A 57 -1.99 9.05 -1.64
C ASN A 57 -1.71 7.88 -0.69
N GLU A 58 -0.59 7.21 -0.90
CA GLU A 58 -0.02 6.35 0.13
C GLU A 58 0.76 7.19 1.13
N ILE A 59 0.31 7.21 2.38
CA ILE A 59 0.84 8.11 3.42
C ILE A 59 1.70 7.39 4.46
N GLN A 60 1.58 6.06 4.56
CA GLN A 60 2.36 5.27 5.51
C GLN A 60 2.52 3.84 5.02
N VAL A 61 3.72 3.30 5.17
CA VAL A 61 4.05 1.92 4.80
C VAL A 61 4.89 1.27 5.90
N ASN A 62 4.66 -0.01 6.20
CA ASN A 62 5.45 -0.77 7.18
C ASN A 62 5.64 -2.22 6.70
N ALA A 63 6.87 -2.73 6.84
CA ALA A 63 7.19 -4.14 6.62
C ALA A 63 8.54 -4.50 7.26
N GLY A 64 8.63 -5.73 7.79
CA GLY A 64 9.88 -6.29 8.31
C GLY A 64 10.30 -5.79 9.68
N LEU A 65 11.27 -6.50 10.26
CA LEU A 65 11.83 -6.22 11.60
C LEU A 65 13.36 -6.31 11.63
N GLN A 66 13.95 -7.20 10.83
CA GLN A 66 15.39 -7.45 10.78
C GLN A 66 15.85 -7.50 9.32
N HIS A 67 17.07 -7.04 9.05
CA HIS A 67 17.59 -6.89 7.69
C HIS A 67 17.85 -8.23 6.96
N ASN A 68 17.90 -9.35 7.67
CA ASN A 68 18.19 -10.68 7.15
C ASN A 68 16.94 -11.59 7.05
N VAL A 69 15.75 -11.03 7.29
CA VAL A 69 14.47 -11.75 7.25
C VAL A 69 13.56 -11.13 6.19
N ILE A 70 13.04 -11.98 5.29
CA ILE A 70 11.94 -11.61 4.40
C ILE A 70 10.68 -11.45 5.25
N PRO A 71 9.94 -10.32 5.16
CA PRO A 71 8.75 -10.11 5.98
C PRO A 71 7.60 -11.04 5.60
N ALA A 72 6.77 -11.38 6.59
CA ALA A 72 5.51 -12.09 6.35
C ALA A 72 4.41 -11.16 5.84
N ASP A 73 4.42 -9.89 6.26
CA ASP A 73 3.38 -8.92 5.91
C ASP A 73 3.98 -7.57 5.53
N TYR A 74 3.25 -6.86 4.68
CA TYR A 74 3.40 -5.46 4.38
C TYR A 74 2.07 -4.77 4.67
N SER A 75 2.08 -3.64 5.39
CA SER A 75 0.89 -2.82 5.62
C SER A 75 1.06 -1.41 5.10
N SER A 76 -0.04 -0.80 4.65
CA SER A 76 -0.06 0.58 4.21
C SER A 76 -1.39 1.29 4.45
N PHE A 77 -1.35 2.62 4.43
CA PHE A 77 -2.50 3.50 4.66
C PHE A 77 -2.66 4.45 3.49
N SER A 78 -3.73 4.29 2.74
CA SER A 78 -4.06 5.15 1.59
C SER A 78 -5.23 6.09 1.91
N THR A 79 -5.17 7.33 1.42
CA THR A 79 -6.25 8.33 1.50
C THR A 79 -6.66 8.82 0.13
#